data_AF-A0A0P1FD73-F1
#
_entry.id   AF-A0A0P1FD73-F1
#
_cell.length_a   1.000
_cell.length_b   1.000
_cell.length_c   1.000
_cell.angle_alpha   90.00
_cell.angle_beta   90.00
_cell.angle_gamma   90.00
#
_symmetry.space_group_name_H-M   'P 1'
#
loop_
_entity.id
_entity.type
_entity.pdbx_description
1 polymer ?
#
loop_
_entity_poly.entity_id
_entity_poly.type
_entity_poly.pdbx_seq_one_letter_code
_entity_poly.pdbx_strand_id
1 'polypeptide(L)'
;MNRLSRNISIILRSERLIAQRHLAVLRRQTGLMAAAGIAAAVGLIMLNLAAYFALSTSLSPAASALIVALVNLALAALLIGLAAKSTVGEETAAVAQVRDMAIEDIEAELRVAVEEAKAASEALKSMARDPFGALAPAMVGPIAKAVVKAMKK
;
A
#
# COMPACT_ATOMS: atom_id res chain seq x y z
N MET A 1 -25.41 0.36 -26.39
CA MET A 1 -24.48 0.18 -25.25
C MET A 1 -23.47 1.32 -25.29
N ASN A 2 -23.39 2.13 -24.24
CA ASN A 2 -22.55 3.33 -24.23
C ASN A 2 -21.05 2.96 -24.19
N ARG A 3 -20.17 3.73 -24.83
CA ARG A 3 -18.72 3.41 -24.92
C ARG A 3 -18.09 3.19 -23.53
N LEU A 4 -18.57 3.94 -22.54
CA LEU A 4 -18.16 3.87 -21.15
C LEU A 4 -18.45 2.51 -20.49
N SER A 5 -19.64 1.93 -20.71
CA SER A 5 -20.00 0.64 -20.08
C SER A 5 -19.22 -0.52 -20.67
N ARG A 6 -18.87 -0.44 -21.97
CA ARG A 6 -17.99 -1.42 -22.62
C ARG A 6 -16.56 -1.34 -22.08
N ASN A 7 -16.01 -0.14 -21.90
CA ASN A 7 -14.65 0.01 -21.37
C ASN A 7 -14.56 -0.46 -19.91
N ILE A 8 -15.56 -0.14 -19.08
CA ILE A 8 -15.64 -0.63 -17.69
C ILE A 8 -15.74 -2.15 -17.65
N SER A 9 -16.56 -2.79 -18.51
CA SER A 9 -16.68 -4.24 -18.51
C SER A 9 -15.39 -4.94 -18.96
N ILE A 10 -14.65 -4.33 -19.90
CA ILE A 10 -13.33 -4.82 -20.31
C ILE A 10 -12.34 -4.74 -19.13
N ILE A 11 -12.27 -3.59 -18.44
CA ILE A 11 -11.38 -3.39 -17.28
C ILE A 11 -11.70 -4.41 -16.17
N LEU A 12 -12.97 -4.56 -15.80
CA LEU A 12 -13.37 -5.51 -14.75
C LEU A 12 -13.07 -6.96 -15.14
N ARG A 13 -13.22 -7.31 -16.42
CA ARG A 13 -12.91 -8.65 -16.92
C ARG A 13 -11.40 -8.91 -16.92
N SER A 14 -10.59 -7.93 -17.30
CA SER A 14 -9.13 -8.04 -17.27
C SER A 14 -8.62 -8.15 -15.83
N GLU A 15 -9.08 -7.31 -14.91
CA GLU A 15 -8.73 -7.36 -13.49
C GLU A 15 -9.07 -8.73 -12.88
N ARG A 16 -10.26 -9.26 -13.18
CA ARG A 16 -10.67 -10.59 -12.73
C ARG A 16 -9.77 -11.70 -13.28
N LEU A 17 -9.39 -11.63 -14.55
CA LEU A 17 -8.49 -12.63 -15.17
C LEU A 17 -7.08 -12.56 -14.59
N ILE A 18 -6.57 -11.35 -14.34
CA ILE A 18 -5.26 -11.11 -13.70
C ILE A 18 -5.27 -11.69 -12.28
N ALA A 19 -6.26 -11.33 -11.45
CA ALA A 19 -6.40 -11.84 -10.10
C ALA A 19 -6.51 -13.38 -10.06
N GLN A 20 -7.31 -13.98 -10.95
CA GLN A 20 -7.43 -15.44 -11.05
C GLN A 20 -6.11 -16.11 -11.44
N ARG A 21 -5.33 -15.50 -12.36
CA ARG A 21 -4.02 -16.01 -12.76
C ARG A 21 -3.03 -15.95 -11.61
N HIS A 22 -2.96 -14.84 -10.89
CA HIS A 22 -2.10 -14.69 -9.71
C HIS A 22 -2.45 -15.71 -8.63
N LEU A 23 -3.74 -15.91 -8.33
CA LEU A 23 -4.18 -16.91 -7.37
C LEU A 23 -3.86 -18.35 -7.81
N ALA A 24 -4.02 -18.66 -9.10
CA ALA A 24 -3.70 -19.98 -9.62
C ALA A 24 -2.19 -20.28 -9.57
N VAL A 25 -1.36 -19.30 -9.93
CA VAL A 25 0.11 -19.41 -9.82
C VAL A 25 0.52 -19.53 -8.37
N LEU A 26 0.00 -18.67 -7.49
CA LEU A 26 0.31 -18.71 -6.07
C LEU A 26 -0.07 -20.06 -5.46
N ARG A 27 -1.28 -20.58 -5.73
CA ARG A 27 -1.73 -21.89 -5.23
C ARG A 27 -0.84 -23.05 -5.70
N ARG A 28 -0.45 -23.04 -6.98
CA ARG A 28 0.42 -24.09 -7.53
C ARG A 28 1.84 -23.99 -6.96
N GLN A 29 2.37 -22.77 -6.89
CA GLN A 29 3.70 -22.49 -6.38
C GLN A 29 3.80 -22.82 -4.90
N THR A 30 2.83 -22.44 -4.08
CA THR A 30 2.83 -22.76 -2.64
C THR A 30 2.77 -24.26 -2.40
N GLY A 31 1.94 -25.00 -3.15
CA GLY A 31 1.88 -26.46 -3.05
C GLY A 31 3.21 -27.13 -3.40
N LEU A 32 3.84 -26.73 -4.52
CA LEU A 32 5.14 -27.27 -4.93
C LEU A 32 6.27 -26.85 -3.98
N MET A 33 6.27 -25.61 -3.50
CA MET A 33 7.26 -25.12 -2.53
C MET A 33 7.11 -25.81 -1.17
N ALA A 34 5.90 -26.09 -0.72
CA ALA A 34 5.66 -26.87 0.49
C ALA A 34 6.19 -28.31 0.33
N ALA A 35 5.88 -28.97 -0.79
CA ALA A 35 6.40 -30.31 -1.08
C ALA A 35 7.93 -30.33 -1.17
N ALA A 36 8.53 -29.34 -1.85
CA ALA A 36 9.98 -29.18 -1.94
C ALA A 36 10.59 -28.93 -0.55
N GLY A 37 9.95 -28.11 0.29
CA GLY A 37 10.39 -27.86 1.66
C GLY A 37 10.40 -29.13 2.51
N ILE A 38 9.36 -29.96 2.42
CA ILE A 38 9.30 -31.27 3.10
C ILE A 38 10.43 -32.18 2.59
N ALA A 39 10.59 -32.29 1.27
CA ALA A 39 11.64 -33.12 0.67
C ALA A 39 13.05 -32.65 1.10
N ALA A 40 13.28 -31.34 1.12
CA ALA A 40 14.53 -30.75 1.59
C ALA A 40 14.78 -31.03 3.07
N ALA A 41 13.76 -30.94 3.93
CA ALA A 41 13.88 -31.25 5.36
C ALA A 41 14.27 -32.72 5.58
N VAL A 42 13.60 -33.65 4.88
CA VAL A 42 13.94 -35.08 4.93
C VAL A 42 15.36 -35.33 4.42
N GLY A 43 15.72 -34.72 3.29
CA GLY A 43 17.07 -34.80 2.73
C GLY A 43 18.13 -34.30 3.70
N LEU A 44 17.88 -33.19 4.40
CA LEU A 44 18.78 -32.63 5.40
C LEU A 44 18.97 -33.57 6.59
N ILE A 45 17.90 -34.21 7.08
CA ILE A 45 17.96 -35.21 8.14
C ILE A 45 18.82 -36.40 7.70
N MET A 46 18.57 -36.92 6.49
CA MET A 46 19.34 -38.05 5.96
C MET A 46 20.80 -37.70 5.71
N LEU A 47 21.10 -36.48 5.27
CA LEU A 47 22.46 -35.99 5.11
C LEU A 47 23.21 -35.94 6.44
N ASN A 48 22.55 -35.47 7.51
CA ASN A 48 23.11 -35.47 8.86
C ASN A 48 23.41 -36.89 9.35
N LEU A 49 22.47 -37.81 9.12
CA LEU A 49 22.62 -39.21 9.51
C LEU A 49 23.77 -39.88 8.74
N ALA A 50 23.86 -39.63 7.43
CA ALA A 50 24.94 -40.12 6.59
C ALA A 50 26.30 -39.56 7.03
N ALA A 51 26.38 -38.25 7.31
CA ALA A 51 27.60 -37.62 7.80
C ALA A 51 28.01 -38.20 9.16
N TYR A 52 27.06 -38.36 10.09
CA TYR A 52 27.32 -38.97 11.39
C TYR A 52 27.85 -40.40 11.23
N PHE A 53 27.19 -41.24 10.43
CA PHE A 53 27.64 -42.62 10.22
C PHE A 53 29.02 -42.66 9.58
N ALA A 54 29.29 -41.82 8.57
CA ALA A 54 30.60 -41.72 7.95
C ALA A 54 31.69 -41.34 8.97
N LEU A 55 31.46 -40.33 9.80
CA LEU A 55 32.42 -39.92 10.84
C LEU A 55 32.61 -41.02 11.89
N SER A 56 31.53 -41.70 12.28
CA SER A 56 31.57 -42.74 13.31
C SER A 56 32.39 -43.98 12.91
N THR A 57 32.77 -44.11 11.64
CA THR A 57 33.71 -45.15 11.19
C THR A 57 35.13 -44.94 11.69
N SER A 58 35.51 -43.70 12.00
CA SER A 58 36.89 -43.30 12.35
C SER A 58 36.98 -42.55 13.67
N LEU A 59 35.88 -42.03 14.19
CA LEU A 59 35.78 -41.24 15.41
C LEU A 59 34.82 -41.87 16.41
N SER A 60 34.91 -41.45 17.68
CA SER A 60 33.92 -41.86 18.68
C SER A 60 32.52 -41.31 18.34
N PRO A 61 31.44 -41.99 18.80
CA PRO A 61 30.07 -41.51 18.62
C PRO A 61 29.88 -40.06 19.12
N ALA A 62 30.43 -39.73 20.29
CA ALA A 62 30.32 -38.40 20.86
C ALA A 62 31.04 -37.33 20.00
N ALA A 63 32.25 -37.63 19.53
CA ALA A 63 33.00 -36.70 18.68
C ALA A 63 32.31 -36.48 17.33
N SER A 64 31.77 -37.56 16.74
CA SER A 64 31.03 -37.51 15.48
C SER A 64 29.77 -36.63 15.61
N ALA A 65 28.98 -36.83 16.66
CA ALA A 65 27.79 -36.03 16.94
C ALA A 65 28.14 -34.55 17.15
N LEU A 66 29.23 -34.28 17.89
CA LEU A 66 29.68 -32.91 18.14
C LEU A 66 30.06 -32.18 16.84
N ILE A 67 30.83 -32.83 15.96
CA ILE A 67 31.23 -32.22 14.68
C ILE A 67 30.01 -31.93 13.81
N VAL A 68 29.08 -32.88 13.68
CA VAL A 68 27.83 -32.69 12.92
C VAL A 68 27.00 -31.53 13.49
N ALA A 69 26.89 -31.44 14.82
CA ALA A 69 26.20 -30.33 15.48
C ALA A 69 26.86 -28.97 15.20
N LEU A 70 28.19 -28.88 15.28
CA LEU A 70 28.92 -27.64 14.98
C LEU A 70 28.75 -27.20 13.53
N VAL A 71 28.76 -28.13 12.58
CA VAL A 71 28.51 -27.84 11.17
C VAL A 71 27.08 -27.29 10.97
N ASN A 72 26.07 -27.88 11.61
CA ASN A 72 24.70 -27.37 11.56
C ASN A 72 24.57 -25.97 12.16
N LEU A 73 25.25 -25.69 13.28
CA LEU A 73 25.26 -24.36 13.88
C LEU A 73 25.90 -23.33 12.95
N ALA A 74 27.01 -23.69 12.31
CA ALA A 74 27.66 -22.83 11.31
C ALA A 74 26.74 -22.58 10.10
N LEU A 75 26.07 -23.61 9.60
CA LEU A 75 25.10 -23.49 8.51
C LEU A 75 23.92 -22.58 8.92
N ALA A 76 23.39 -22.75 10.13
CA ALA A 76 22.32 -21.92 10.66
C ALA A 76 22.74 -20.44 10.75
N ALA A 77 23.94 -20.16 11.28
CA ALA A 77 24.47 -18.81 11.35
C ALA A 77 24.61 -18.19 9.94
N LEU A 78 25.08 -18.96 8.96
CA LEU A 78 25.18 -18.52 7.57
C LEU A 78 23.81 -18.21 6.96
N LEU A 79 22.82 -19.10 7.16
CA LEU A 79 21.46 -18.90 6.66
C LEU A 79 20.79 -17.67 7.29
N ILE A 80 20.94 -17.47 8.60
CA ILE A 80 20.46 -16.27 9.31
C ILE A 80 21.13 -15.02 8.72
N GLY A 81 22.45 -15.06 8.51
CA GLY A 81 23.18 -13.94 7.91
C GLY A 81 22.72 -13.60 6.50
N LEU A 82 22.38 -14.59 5.68
CA LEU A 82 21.79 -14.38 4.35
C LEU A 82 20.36 -13.85 4.43
N ALA A 83 19.53 -14.43 5.30
CA ALA A 83 18.14 -14.00 5.48
C ALA A 83 18.04 -12.55 5.99
N ALA A 84 18.95 -12.15 6.88
CA ALA A 84 19.01 -10.79 7.40
C ALA A 84 19.35 -9.73 6.33
N LYS A 85 19.96 -10.13 5.20
CA LYS A 85 20.26 -9.24 4.07
C LYS A 85 19.08 -9.10 3.09
N SER A 86 18.13 -10.03 3.11
CA SER A 86 16.99 -10.07 2.18
C SER A 86 15.83 -9.15 2.60
N THR A 87 16.12 -7.97 3.14
CA THR A 87 15.10 -7.10 3.70
C THR A 87 14.23 -6.47 2.60
N VAL A 88 12.95 -6.85 2.65
CA VAL A 88 11.75 -6.23 2.04
C VAL A 88 11.71 -4.69 2.18
N GLY A 89 12.51 -4.11 3.06
CA GLY A 89 12.63 -2.66 3.26
C GLY A 89 13.02 -1.89 2.01
N GLU A 90 13.88 -2.43 1.15
CA GLU A 90 14.28 -1.72 -0.08
C GLU A 90 13.18 -1.77 -1.16
N GLU A 91 12.50 -2.93 -1.31
CA GLU A 91 11.39 -3.10 -2.25
C GLU A 91 10.14 -2.31 -1.83
N THR A 92 9.93 -2.11 -0.52
CA THR A 92 8.77 -1.38 0.01
C THR A 92 9.04 0.10 0.25
N ALA A 93 10.30 0.55 0.30
CA ALA A 93 10.64 1.94 0.52
C ALA A 93 10.09 2.86 -0.58
N ALA A 94 10.22 2.47 -1.86
CA ALA A 94 9.68 3.25 -2.97
C ALA A 94 8.14 3.31 -2.92
N VAL A 95 7.50 2.19 -2.58
CA VAL A 95 6.03 2.12 -2.43
C VAL A 95 5.54 2.95 -1.24
N ALA A 96 6.28 2.93 -0.13
CA ALA A 96 6.01 3.75 1.05
C ALA A 96 6.14 5.24 0.73
N GLN A 97 7.18 5.66 0.01
CA GLN A 97 7.33 7.05 -0.44
C GLN A 97 6.17 7.52 -1.31
N VAL A 98 5.75 6.71 -2.30
CA VAL A 98 4.60 7.05 -3.16
C VAL A 98 3.31 7.17 -2.35
N ARG A 99 3.10 6.27 -1.38
CA ARG A 99 1.95 6.35 -0.46
C ARG A 99 2.00 7.63 0.38
N ASP A 100 3.16 7.95 0.94
CA ASP A 100 3.32 9.09 1.84
C ASP A 100 3.11 10.41 1.08
N MET A 101 3.60 10.52 -0.16
CA MET A 101 3.28 11.64 -1.07
C MET A 101 1.78 11.74 -1.36
N ALA A 102 1.10 10.62 -1.64
CA ALA A 102 -0.33 10.62 -1.89
C ALA A 102 -1.15 11.03 -0.65
N ILE A 103 -0.69 10.70 0.56
CA ILE A 103 -1.32 11.16 1.80
C ILE A 103 -1.12 12.67 1.98
N GLU A 104 0.09 13.16 1.72
CA GLU A 104 0.40 14.60 1.80
C GLU A 104 -0.45 15.43 0.85
N ASP A 105 -0.64 14.96 -0.39
CA ASP A 105 -1.53 15.61 -1.37
C ASP A 105 -2.99 15.67 -0.87
N ILE A 106 -3.51 14.59 -0.29
CA ILE A 106 -4.86 14.55 0.29
C ILE A 106 -4.98 15.53 1.46
N GLU A 107 -3.96 15.60 2.33
CA GLU A 107 -3.95 16.55 3.44
C GLU A 107 -3.94 18.01 2.95
N ALA A 108 -3.21 18.30 1.86
CA ALA A 108 -3.18 19.62 1.24
C ALA A 108 -4.56 20.00 0.67
N GLU A 109 -5.19 19.10 -0.08
CA GLU A 109 -6.54 19.31 -0.62
C GLU A 109 -7.58 19.50 0.49
N LEU A 110 -7.48 18.71 1.57
CA LEU A 110 -8.40 18.81 2.71
C LEU A 110 -8.26 20.15 3.43
N ARG A 111 -7.04 20.68 3.60
CA ARG A 111 -6.82 22.01 4.19
C ARG A 111 -7.45 23.11 3.36
N VAL A 112 -7.31 23.05 2.03
CA VAL A 112 -7.94 24.03 1.12
C VAL A 112 -9.45 23.96 1.23
N ALA A 113 -10.04 22.76 1.20
CA ALA A 113 -11.49 22.58 1.33
C ALA A 113 -12.03 23.11 2.68
N VAL A 114 -11.28 22.93 3.77
CA VAL A 114 -11.64 23.46 5.10
C VAL A 114 -11.58 24.98 5.13
N GLU A 115 -10.55 25.59 4.54
CA GLU A 115 -10.44 27.06 4.48
C GLU A 115 -11.51 27.69 3.57
N GLU A 116 -11.84 27.07 2.44
CA GLU A 116 -12.96 27.51 1.60
C GLU A 116 -14.30 27.40 2.33
N ALA A 117 -14.52 26.32 3.08
CA ALA A 117 -15.73 26.14 3.89
C ALA A 117 -15.83 27.19 5.02
N LYS A 118 -14.71 27.53 5.68
CA LYS A 118 -14.67 28.62 6.67
C LYS A 118 -14.94 29.97 6.03
N ALA A 119 -14.33 30.26 4.89
CA ALA A 119 -14.53 31.52 4.17
C ALA A 119 -16.00 31.67 3.72
N ALA A 120 -16.62 30.61 3.21
CA ALA A 120 -18.03 30.58 2.87
C ALA A 120 -18.93 30.80 4.10
N SER A 121 -18.59 30.19 5.24
CA SER A 121 -19.30 30.37 6.51
C SER A 121 -19.20 31.81 7.02
N GLU A 122 -18.01 32.42 6.99
CA GLU A 122 -17.80 33.78 7.47
C GLU A 122 -18.44 34.83 6.53
N ALA A 123 -18.44 34.57 5.22
CA ALA A 123 -19.19 35.37 4.24
C ALA A 123 -20.70 35.32 4.54
N LEU A 124 -21.28 34.14 4.80
CA LEU A 124 -22.68 34.03 5.23
C LEU A 124 -22.94 34.78 6.54
N LYS A 125 -22.04 34.64 7.51
CA LYS A 125 -22.18 35.22 8.85
C LYS A 125 -22.09 36.75 8.82
N SER A 126 -21.21 37.30 7.99
CA SER A 126 -21.07 38.75 7.77
C SER A 126 -22.27 39.33 7.02
N MET A 127 -22.80 38.65 5.99
CA MET A 127 -24.03 39.04 5.31
C MET A 127 -25.24 39.05 6.24
N ALA A 128 -25.33 38.10 7.18
CA ALA A 128 -26.38 38.05 8.19
C ALA A 128 -26.24 39.14 9.26
N ARG A 129 -24.99 39.53 9.58
CA ARG A 129 -24.69 40.48 10.66
C ARG A 129 -24.71 41.95 10.18
N ASP A 130 -24.48 42.21 8.89
CA ASP A 130 -24.59 43.55 8.30
C ASP A 130 -25.19 43.53 6.87
N PRO A 131 -26.50 43.25 6.74
CA PRO A 131 -27.16 43.17 5.43
C PRO A 131 -27.27 44.53 4.72
N PHE A 132 -27.09 45.64 5.44
CA PHE A 132 -27.19 47.00 4.90
C PHE A 132 -25.83 47.66 4.64
N GLY A 133 -24.75 47.26 5.32
CA GLY A 133 -23.38 47.71 5.04
C GLY A 133 -22.81 47.18 3.71
N ALA A 134 -23.21 45.98 3.28
CA ALA A 134 -22.90 45.44 1.95
C ALA A 134 -23.67 46.14 0.80
N LEU A 135 -24.64 46.99 1.12
CA LEU A 135 -25.41 47.81 0.17
C LEU A 135 -24.89 49.26 0.10
N ALA A 136 -23.65 49.53 0.51
CA ALA A 136 -22.98 50.81 0.30
C ALA A 136 -22.77 51.10 -1.22
N PRO A 137 -22.45 52.35 -1.63
CA PRO A 137 -23.17 53.20 -2.59
C PRO A 137 -23.23 52.72 -4.06
N ALA A 138 -22.60 51.60 -4.39
CA ALA A 138 -22.51 51.08 -5.77
C ALA A 138 -23.86 50.55 -6.30
N MET A 139 -24.78 50.12 -5.41
CA MET A 139 -26.12 49.65 -5.78
C MET A 139 -27.21 50.72 -5.72
N VAL A 140 -26.91 51.91 -5.17
CA VAL A 140 -27.87 53.02 -5.08
C VAL A 140 -28.18 53.59 -6.47
N GLY A 141 -27.19 53.69 -7.34
CA GLY A 141 -27.37 54.21 -8.71
C GLY A 141 -28.30 53.35 -9.57
N PRO A 142 -28.08 52.02 -9.69
CA PRO A 142 -28.93 51.14 -10.50
C PRO A 142 -30.37 51.05 -9.99
N ILE A 143 -30.58 50.97 -8.67
CA ILE A 143 -31.92 50.83 -8.08
C ILE A 143 -32.70 52.14 -8.20
N ALA A 144 -32.08 53.30 -7.92
CA ALA A 144 -32.73 54.60 -8.13
C ALA A 144 -33.16 54.78 -9.60
N LYS A 145 -32.32 54.36 -10.55
CA LYS A 145 -32.61 54.42 -11.99
C LYS A 145 -33.75 53.46 -12.40
N ALA A 146 -33.85 52.30 -11.76
CA ALA A 146 -34.93 51.34 -11.98
C ALA A 146 -36.27 51.84 -11.42
N VAL A 147 -36.28 52.45 -10.22
CA VAL A 147 -37.47 53.03 -9.60
C VAL A 147 -38.00 54.21 -10.41
N VAL A 148 -37.12 55.12 -10.84
CA VAL A 148 -37.52 56.28 -11.69
C VAL A 148 -38.08 55.82 -13.04
N LYS A 149 -37.54 54.73 -13.61
CA LYS A 149 -38.05 54.16 -14.86
C LYS A 149 -39.43 53.49 -14.69
N ALA A 150 -39.69 52.91 -13.52
CA ALA A 150 -40.99 52.31 -13.19
C ALA A 150 -42.08 53.36 -12.92
N MET A 151 -41.71 54.53 -12.37
CA MET A 151 -42.63 55.66 -12.14
C MET A 151 -42.94 56.48 -13.39
N LYS A 152 -42.14 56.34 -14.46
CA LYS A 152 -42.37 56.98 -15.77
C LYS A 152 -43.18 56.09 -16.73
N LYS A 153 -43.72 54.98 -16.25
CA LYS A 153 -44.67 54.12 -16.95
C LYS A 153 -46.05 54.31 -16.34
#